data_AF-A0A1Q3E1C6-F1
#
_entry.id   AF-A0A1Q3E1C6-F1
#
_cell.length_a   1.000
_cell.length_b   1.000
_cell.length_c   1.000
_cell.angle_alpha   90.00
_cell.angle_beta   90.00
_cell.angle_gamma   90.00
#
_symmetry.space_group_name_H-M   'P 1'
#
loop_
_entity.id
_entity.type
_entity.pdbx_description
1 polymer ?
#
loop_
_entity_poly.entity_id
_entity_poly.type
_entity_poly.pdbx_seq_one_letter_code
_entity_poly.pdbx_strand_id
1 'polypeptide(L)'
;MPSLTFAPLIDFLPKYIPAFATAGTIVRALCGMALGLALVFCKTAFILIAPTFVTTGAIFRALCGIVTGLTSVGRKVFYVLTFVWLTALPLLSTIKPILRPICVVPGIASINLCTELYAFDPQGHSPHPLWADFPRLMNAQTSTFEQLLDSSVGGSGLSLDIKKAEMAMSDLVVLVKFSKLASKDVLGEALTTFAHDARRTGRGLQTLGSRVGGAIDLILAVNEYAMAKLPSFPPPSSFIAQALVPFHPASSLENLFLTAFGESMNTLSTIIQRLILLAEVELSNIEKLEVHLSLIHEIVCREDSSISSAKTELLGEIWTRLGGNRRELKGHDAHLELLRGIGGYRKQALAHVISALQILRALSDDMEDMREKMMMPHLVGSQIPLEVQISSIQHGLERLRDSKVLAQERERGAIQRIAVVEG
;
A
#
# COMPACT_ATOMS: atom_id res chain seq x y z
N MET A 1 -33.26 -37.13 3.60
CA MET A 1 -33.69 -37.63 4.92
C MET A 1 -32.48 -38.27 5.59
N PRO A 2 -32.02 -37.67 6.70
CA PRO A 2 -32.14 -38.39 7.96
C PRO A 2 -32.78 -37.52 9.06
N SER A 3 -33.44 -38.23 9.95
CA SER A 3 -34.14 -37.81 11.15
C SER A 3 -33.20 -37.21 12.20
N LEU A 4 -33.43 -35.95 12.59
CA LEU A 4 -32.79 -35.29 13.72
C LEU A 4 -33.72 -35.30 14.93
N THR A 5 -33.28 -36.05 15.94
CA THR A 5 -33.85 -36.18 17.27
C THR A 5 -33.82 -34.86 18.03
N PHE A 6 -34.99 -34.41 18.50
CA PHE A 6 -35.18 -33.32 19.46
C PHE A 6 -34.76 -33.81 20.86
N ALA A 7 -33.57 -33.45 21.35
CA ALA A 7 -33.10 -33.95 22.65
C ALA A 7 -32.11 -33.08 23.46
N PRO A 8 -32.08 -31.74 23.37
CA PRO A 8 -31.45 -31.00 24.48
C PRO A 8 -32.19 -29.72 24.91
N LEU A 9 -33.53 -29.68 24.85
CA LEU A 9 -34.29 -28.48 25.28
C LEU A 9 -34.87 -28.59 26.70
N ILE A 10 -34.86 -29.77 27.34
CA ILE A 10 -35.52 -29.99 28.64
C ILE A 10 -34.55 -29.86 29.82
N ASP A 11 -33.24 -30.03 29.62
CA ASP A 11 -32.27 -30.05 30.73
C ASP A 11 -31.68 -28.68 31.13
N PHE A 12 -31.97 -27.60 30.39
CA PHE A 12 -31.39 -26.27 30.66
C PHE A 12 -32.29 -25.29 31.41
N LEU A 13 -33.60 -25.59 31.52
CA LEU A 13 -34.60 -24.73 32.16
C LEU A 13 -34.55 -24.65 33.71
N PRO A 14 -34.08 -25.64 34.49
CA PRO A 14 -34.15 -25.52 35.96
C PRO A 14 -32.97 -24.74 36.59
N LYS A 15 -31.93 -24.38 35.84
CA LYS A 15 -30.68 -23.81 36.40
C LYS A 15 -30.69 -22.30 36.61
N TYR A 16 -31.56 -21.56 35.89
CA TYR A 16 -31.60 -20.09 35.93
C TYR A 16 -32.79 -19.49 36.69
N ILE A 17 -33.79 -20.31 37.04
CA ILE A 17 -34.96 -19.89 37.83
C ILE A 17 -34.57 -19.43 39.27
N PRO A 18 -33.64 -20.07 40.00
CA PRO A 18 -33.32 -19.63 41.36
C PRO A 18 -32.51 -18.33 41.42
N ALA A 19 -31.69 -18.01 40.40
CA ALA A 19 -30.86 -16.80 40.37
C ALA A 19 -31.67 -15.50 40.16
N PHE A 20 -32.77 -15.58 39.40
CA PHE A 20 -33.70 -14.45 39.21
C PHE A 20 -34.53 -14.16 40.46
N ALA A 21 -34.91 -15.20 41.21
CA ALA A 21 -35.64 -15.05 42.47
C ALA A 21 -34.78 -14.34 43.54
N THR A 22 -33.49 -14.70 43.65
CA THR A 22 -32.57 -14.13 44.64
C THR A 22 -32.22 -12.66 44.36
N ALA A 23 -32.02 -12.29 43.09
CA ALA A 23 -31.74 -10.89 42.72
C ALA A 23 -32.95 -9.97 42.99
N GLY A 24 -34.17 -10.43 42.69
CA GLY A 24 -35.40 -9.70 42.97
C GLY A 24 -35.67 -9.49 44.46
N THR A 25 -35.30 -10.45 45.31
CA THR A 25 -35.40 -10.31 46.78
C THR A 25 -34.37 -9.34 47.36
N ILE A 26 -33.14 -9.30 46.83
CA ILE A 26 -32.09 -8.41 47.32
C ILE A 26 -32.39 -6.94 46.97
N VAL A 27 -32.89 -6.69 45.75
CA VAL A 27 -33.31 -5.34 45.34
C VAL A 27 -34.54 -4.87 46.14
N ARG A 28 -35.51 -5.77 46.43
CA ARG A 28 -36.62 -5.46 47.34
C ARG A 28 -36.15 -5.15 48.77
N ALA A 29 -35.17 -5.88 49.29
CA ALA A 29 -34.64 -5.69 50.62
C ALA A 29 -33.86 -4.36 50.76
N LEU A 30 -33.01 -4.04 49.79
CA LEU A 30 -32.23 -2.79 49.78
C LEU A 30 -33.13 -1.56 49.60
N CYS A 31 -34.12 -1.64 48.70
CA CYS A 31 -35.08 -0.56 48.50
C CYS A 31 -36.05 -0.41 49.70
N GLY A 32 -36.43 -1.52 50.34
CA GLY A 32 -37.22 -1.53 51.56
C GLY A 32 -36.50 -0.90 52.77
N MET A 33 -35.20 -1.18 52.93
CA MET A 33 -34.38 -0.57 54.00
C MET A 33 -34.19 0.93 53.80
N ALA A 34 -33.93 1.39 52.58
CA ALA A 34 -33.82 2.83 52.27
C ALA A 34 -35.13 3.58 52.52
N LEU A 35 -36.28 2.96 52.21
CA LEU A 35 -37.60 3.56 52.42
C LEU A 35 -38.03 3.55 53.90
N GLY A 36 -37.64 2.51 54.65
CA GLY A 36 -37.87 2.40 56.09
C GLY A 36 -37.13 3.50 56.85
N LEU A 37 -35.86 3.77 56.50
CA LEU A 37 -35.09 4.88 57.05
C LEU A 37 -35.71 6.24 56.72
N ALA A 38 -36.14 6.46 55.46
CA ALA A 38 -36.79 7.72 55.07
C ALA A 38 -38.13 7.97 55.79
N LEU A 39 -38.93 6.93 56.02
CA LEU A 39 -40.20 7.02 56.75
C LEU A 39 -39.99 7.24 58.26
N VAL A 40 -38.96 6.61 58.85
CA VAL A 40 -38.58 6.85 60.25
C VAL A 40 -38.12 8.30 60.43
N PHE A 41 -37.25 8.82 59.55
CA PHE A 41 -36.80 10.22 59.61
C PHE A 41 -37.95 11.23 59.44
N CYS A 42 -38.92 10.94 58.56
CA CYS A 42 -40.09 11.79 58.38
C CYS A 42 -41.04 11.76 59.59
N LYS A 43 -41.18 10.61 60.25
CA LYS A 43 -42.04 10.43 61.43
C LYS A 43 -41.40 10.97 62.71
N THR A 44 -40.07 10.89 62.87
CA THR A 44 -39.33 11.49 63.99
C THR A 44 -39.29 13.02 63.87
N ALA A 45 -39.19 13.56 62.65
CA ALA A 45 -39.32 15.01 62.42
C ALA A 45 -40.72 15.54 62.78
N PHE A 46 -41.76 14.71 62.65
CA PHE A 46 -43.15 15.06 63.01
C PHE A 46 -43.39 15.13 64.53
N ILE A 47 -42.67 14.34 65.34
CA ILE A 47 -42.84 14.32 66.80
C ILE A 47 -42.09 15.49 67.47
N LEU A 48 -41.01 16.00 66.88
CA LEU A 48 -40.22 17.07 67.49
C LEU A 48 -40.79 18.49 67.34
N ILE A 49 -41.84 18.70 66.53
CA ILE A 49 -42.36 20.04 66.16
C ILE A 49 -43.81 20.28 66.68
N ALA A 50 -44.39 19.34 67.43
CA ALA A 50 -45.67 19.55 68.10
C ALA A 50 -45.42 20.10 69.51
N PRO A 51 -45.36 21.44 69.71
CA PRO A 51 -46.63 22.15 69.83
C PRO A 51 -46.53 23.66 69.52
N THR A 52 -46.44 24.09 68.25
CA THR A 52 -46.83 25.46 67.87
C THR A 52 -47.28 25.47 66.40
N PHE A 53 -48.33 26.24 66.09
CA PHE A 53 -48.99 26.42 64.77
C PHE A 53 -50.14 25.45 64.41
N VAL A 54 -51.36 25.89 64.75
CA VAL A 54 -52.63 25.25 64.37
C VAL A 54 -53.14 25.69 62.98
N THR A 55 -52.46 26.62 62.28
CA THR A 55 -52.98 27.18 61.01
C THR A 55 -52.20 26.79 59.74
N THR A 56 -51.03 26.15 59.83
CA THR A 56 -50.24 25.69 58.66
C THR A 56 -50.40 24.19 58.33
N GLY A 57 -51.20 23.47 59.11
CA GLY A 57 -51.36 22.02 58.99
C GLY A 57 -52.05 21.54 57.71
N ALA A 58 -52.81 22.39 57.01
CA ALA A 58 -53.51 22.03 55.78
C ALA A 58 -52.57 22.05 54.55
N ILE A 59 -51.73 23.08 54.44
CA ILE A 59 -50.78 23.24 53.33
C ILE A 59 -49.69 22.16 53.40
N PHE A 60 -49.21 21.84 54.61
CA PHE A 60 -48.21 20.79 54.81
C PHE A 60 -48.78 19.39 54.49
N ARG A 61 -50.04 19.11 54.81
CA ARG A 61 -50.72 17.85 54.43
C ARG A 61 -50.88 17.73 52.91
N ALA A 62 -51.22 18.83 52.23
CA ALA A 62 -51.33 18.86 50.77
C ALA A 62 -49.97 18.63 50.08
N LEU A 63 -48.91 19.32 50.54
CA LEU A 63 -47.55 19.13 50.03
C LEU A 63 -47.03 17.70 50.26
N CYS A 64 -47.28 17.13 51.45
CA CYS A 64 -46.91 15.75 51.74
C CYS A 64 -47.69 14.73 50.88
N GLY A 65 -48.97 15.02 50.60
CA GLY A 65 -49.78 14.24 49.64
C GLY A 65 -49.27 14.29 48.20
N ILE A 66 -48.81 15.45 47.74
CA ILE A 66 -48.25 15.63 46.39
C ILE A 66 -46.89 14.91 46.28
N VAL A 67 -46.02 15.01 47.29
CA VAL A 67 -44.71 14.35 47.30
C VAL A 67 -44.85 12.82 47.39
N THR A 68 -45.79 12.31 48.20
CA THR A 68 -46.09 10.87 48.26
C THR A 68 -46.75 10.38 46.97
N GLY A 69 -47.60 11.19 46.33
CA GLY A 69 -48.14 10.94 44.99
C GLY A 69 -47.04 10.82 43.93
N LEU A 70 -46.18 11.82 43.80
CA LEU A 70 -45.07 11.86 42.83
C LEU A 70 -44.09 10.70 43.02
N THR A 71 -43.73 10.38 44.26
CA THR A 71 -42.84 9.25 44.55
C THR A 71 -43.51 7.89 44.33
N SER A 72 -44.84 7.79 44.36
CA SER A 72 -45.57 6.56 44.00
C SER A 72 -45.65 6.37 42.48
N VAL A 73 -45.87 7.47 41.73
CA VAL A 73 -45.92 7.44 40.26
C VAL A 73 -44.54 7.17 39.69
N GLY A 74 -43.50 7.84 40.21
CA GLY A 74 -42.11 7.57 39.84
C GLY A 74 -41.71 6.11 40.10
N ARG A 75 -42.18 5.51 41.21
CA ARG A 75 -41.95 4.08 41.49
C ARG A 75 -42.63 3.16 40.49
N LYS A 76 -43.90 3.44 40.15
CA LYS A 76 -44.65 2.62 39.18
C LYS A 76 -44.02 2.72 37.80
N VAL A 77 -43.62 3.92 37.38
CA VAL A 77 -42.91 4.13 36.11
C VAL A 77 -41.55 3.42 36.12
N PHE A 78 -40.78 3.51 37.21
CA PHE A 78 -39.50 2.82 37.33
C PHE A 78 -39.67 1.28 37.32
N TYR A 79 -40.68 0.75 38.01
CA TYR A 79 -40.99 -0.68 37.97
C TYR A 79 -41.45 -1.14 36.59
N VAL A 80 -42.26 -0.35 35.88
CA VAL A 80 -42.67 -0.67 34.50
C VAL A 80 -41.48 -0.57 33.55
N LEU A 81 -40.62 0.44 33.68
CA LEU A 81 -39.47 0.63 32.80
C LEU A 81 -38.39 -0.43 33.03
N THR A 82 -38.12 -0.81 34.28
CA THR A 82 -37.23 -1.93 34.61
C THR A 82 -37.83 -3.27 34.20
N PHE A 83 -39.14 -3.47 34.33
CA PHE A 83 -39.83 -4.67 33.86
C PHE A 83 -39.79 -4.76 32.33
N VAL A 84 -40.06 -3.68 31.60
CA VAL A 84 -39.93 -3.61 30.14
C VAL A 84 -38.49 -3.85 29.72
N TRP A 85 -37.49 -3.27 30.40
CA TRP A 85 -36.09 -3.49 30.07
C TRP A 85 -35.65 -4.95 30.34
N LEU A 86 -36.06 -5.53 31.47
CA LEU A 86 -35.76 -6.91 31.86
C LEU A 86 -36.51 -7.96 31.04
N THR A 87 -37.68 -7.64 30.48
CA THR A 87 -38.48 -8.59 29.69
C THR A 87 -38.35 -8.37 28.18
N ALA A 88 -38.30 -7.12 27.70
CA ALA A 88 -38.25 -6.82 26.27
C ALA A 88 -36.86 -7.08 25.65
N LEU A 89 -35.75 -6.85 26.37
CA LEU A 89 -34.40 -7.15 25.85
C LEU A 89 -34.16 -8.65 25.60
N PRO A 90 -34.46 -9.56 26.55
CA PRO A 90 -34.32 -10.99 26.27
C PRO A 90 -35.38 -11.46 25.27
N LEU A 91 -36.59 -10.88 25.24
CA LEU A 91 -37.60 -11.24 24.25
C LEU A 91 -37.18 -10.86 22.82
N LEU A 92 -36.57 -9.68 22.63
CA LEU A 92 -35.98 -9.28 21.35
C LEU A 92 -34.89 -10.25 20.92
N SER A 93 -34.08 -10.76 21.86
CA SER A 93 -33.04 -11.75 21.57
C SER A 93 -33.61 -13.13 21.18
N THR A 94 -34.78 -13.50 21.70
CA THR A 94 -35.45 -14.77 21.36
C THR A 94 -36.30 -14.72 20.09
N ILE A 95 -36.73 -13.54 19.62
CA ILE A 95 -37.48 -13.39 18.36
C ILE A 95 -36.54 -13.37 17.14
N LYS A 96 -35.29 -12.93 17.32
CA LYS A 96 -34.23 -12.92 16.29
C LYS A 96 -34.07 -14.26 15.53
N PRO A 97 -34.00 -15.44 16.17
CA PRO A 97 -33.87 -16.71 15.45
C PRO A 97 -35.14 -17.13 14.69
N ILE A 98 -36.30 -16.58 15.04
CA ILE A 98 -37.61 -16.94 14.43
C ILE A 98 -37.87 -16.13 13.15
N LEU A 99 -37.26 -14.94 13.00
CA LEU A 99 -37.39 -14.07 11.81
C LEU A 99 -36.46 -14.47 10.64
N ARG A 100 -35.55 -15.42 10.84
CA ARG A 100 -34.58 -15.88 9.83
C ARG A 100 -35.18 -16.31 8.47
N PRO A 101 -36.32 -17.03 8.39
CA PRO A 101 -36.90 -17.41 7.10
C PRO A 101 -37.58 -16.25 6.35
N ILE A 102 -37.87 -15.13 7.00
CA ILE A 102 -38.53 -13.97 6.39
C ILE A 102 -37.52 -13.08 5.63
N CYS A 103 -36.24 -13.09 6.04
CA CYS A 103 -35.17 -12.34 5.40
C CYS A 103 -34.67 -12.93 4.05
N VAL A 104 -35.28 -14.00 3.55
CA VAL A 104 -34.93 -14.65 2.26
C VAL A 104 -35.75 -14.10 1.07
N VAL A 105 -36.79 -13.30 1.34
CA VAL A 105 -37.63 -12.70 0.30
C VAL A 105 -36.92 -11.49 -0.33
N PRO A 106 -36.75 -11.43 -1.67
CA PRO A 106 -36.16 -10.27 -2.33
C PRO A 106 -37.00 -9.02 -2.07
N GLY A 107 -36.38 -7.95 -1.58
CA GLY A 107 -37.02 -6.66 -1.29
C GLY A 107 -36.97 -6.22 0.17
N ILE A 108 -36.92 -7.18 1.12
CA ILE A 108 -36.85 -6.91 2.57
C ILE A 108 -35.44 -7.15 3.14
N ALA A 109 -34.57 -7.80 2.36
CA ALA A 109 -33.21 -8.15 2.72
C ALA A 109 -32.27 -6.94 2.94
N SER A 110 -32.64 -5.75 2.46
CA SER A 110 -31.87 -4.50 2.63
C SER A 110 -32.18 -3.74 3.91
N ILE A 111 -33.13 -4.21 4.74
CA ILE A 111 -33.41 -3.62 6.04
C ILE A 111 -32.28 -3.99 7.00
N ASN A 112 -31.68 -3.00 7.67
CA ASN A 112 -30.55 -3.14 8.63
C ASN A 112 -30.74 -4.25 9.69
N LEU A 113 -31.98 -4.65 9.97
CA LEU A 113 -32.32 -5.73 10.89
C LEU A 113 -31.91 -7.14 10.38
N CYS A 114 -31.94 -7.37 9.06
CA CYS A 114 -31.53 -8.64 8.45
C CYS A 114 -30.01 -8.72 8.24
N THR A 115 -29.33 -7.58 8.09
CA THR A 115 -27.87 -7.50 7.87
C THR A 115 -27.07 -7.92 9.11
N GLU A 116 -27.52 -7.56 10.32
CA GLU A 116 -26.85 -7.98 11.57
C GLU A 116 -27.07 -9.47 11.92
N LEU A 117 -28.13 -10.10 11.43
CA LEU A 117 -28.42 -11.51 11.73
C LEU A 117 -27.56 -12.49 10.92
N TYR A 118 -26.91 -12.02 9.84
CA TYR A 118 -25.88 -12.77 9.14
C TYR A 118 -24.50 -12.67 9.80
N ALA A 119 -24.32 -11.77 10.78
CA ALA A 119 -23.05 -11.58 11.48
C ALA A 119 -22.84 -12.49 12.70
N PHE A 120 -23.83 -13.31 13.08
CA PHE A 120 -23.74 -14.25 14.19
C PHE A 120 -23.99 -15.68 13.70
N ASP A 121 -22.98 -16.27 13.07
CA ASP A 121 -22.95 -17.71 12.84
C ASP A 121 -22.58 -18.42 14.16
N PRO A 122 -23.44 -19.28 14.73
CA PRO A 122 -23.13 -20.04 15.94
C PRO A 122 -22.08 -21.15 15.69
N GLN A 123 -21.57 -21.32 14.47
CA GLN A 123 -20.43 -22.17 14.17
C GLN A 123 -19.13 -21.40 13.97
N GLY A 124 -18.67 -20.61 14.95
CA GLY A 124 -17.25 -20.27 15.14
C GLY A 124 -16.46 -19.68 13.96
N HIS A 125 -17.11 -19.22 12.90
CA HIS A 125 -16.46 -18.50 11.81
C HIS A 125 -16.65 -17.02 12.12
N SER A 126 -15.59 -16.43 12.64
CA SER A 126 -15.34 -14.99 12.69
C SER A 126 -15.82 -14.31 11.41
N PRO A 127 -16.27 -13.05 11.43
CA PRO A 127 -16.56 -12.30 10.21
C PRO A 127 -15.34 -12.42 9.31
N HIS A 128 -15.50 -13.08 8.16
CA HIS A 128 -14.39 -13.40 7.28
C HIS A 128 -13.70 -12.09 6.89
N PRO A 129 -12.44 -11.85 7.31
CA PRO A 129 -11.70 -10.71 6.77
C PRO A 129 -11.56 -10.93 5.26
N LEU A 130 -11.62 -9.89 4.46
CA LEU A 130 -11.38 -9.95 3.03
C LEU A 130 -9.88 -10.10 2.78
N TRP A 131 -9.51 -11.06 1.93
CA TRP A 131 -8.12 -11.48 1.77
C TRP A 131 -7.49 -10.81 0.54
N ALA A 132 -6.45 -9.99 0.77
CA ALA A 132 -5.38 -9.80 -0.20
C ALA A 132 -4.03 -9.88 0.54
N ASP A 133 -3.05 -10.55 -0.06
CA ASP A 133 -1.70 -10.70 0.52
C ASP A 133 -0.85 -9.44 0.25
N PHE A 134 -1.31 -8.30 0.79
CA PHE A 134 -0.58 -7.03 0.76
C PHE A 134 0.86 -7.14 1.27
N PRO A 135 1.16 -7.94 2.31
CA PRO A 135 2.54 -8.14 2.74
C PRO A 135 3.43 -8.70 1.63
N ARG A 136 2.96 -9.67 0.84
CA ARG A 136 3.73 -10.18 -0.30
C ARG A 136 3.95 -9.13 -1.37
N LEU A 137 2.91 -8.40 -1.78
CA LEU A 137 3.09 -7.33 -2.77
C LEU A 137 4.04 -6.27 -2.26
N MET A 138 3.89 -5.81 -1.01
CA MET A 138 4.76 -4.75 -0.51
C MET A 138 6.21 -5.20 -0.47
N ASN A 139 6.47 -6.46 -0.15
CA ASN A 139 7.82 -7.01 -0.24
C ASN A 139 8.32 -7.11 -1.70
N ALA A 140 7.49 -7.58 -2.63
CA ALA A 140 7.83 -7.66 -4.04
C ALA A 140 8.10 -6.26 -4.62
N GLN A 141 7.22 -5.31 -4.35
CA GLN A 141 7.30 -3.92 -4.76
C GLN A 141 8.56 -3.25 -4.20
N THR A 142 8.77 -3.30 -2.89
CA THR A 142 9.93 -2.68 -2.25
C THR A 142 11.24 -3.32 -2.73
N SER A 143 11.33 -4.65 -2.80
CA SER A 143 12.54 -5.34 -3.28
C SER A 143 12.83 -5.05 -4.76
N THR A 144 11.80 -5.01 -5.60
CA THR A 144 11.91 -4.69 -7.02
C THR A 144 12.42 -3.27 -7.20
N PHE A 145 11.84 -2.31 -6.48
CA PHE A 145 12.25 -0.91 -6.60
C PHE A 145 13.63 -0.65 -5.98
N GLU A 146 14.02 -1.35 -4.92
CA GLU A 146 15.40 -1.35 -4.40
C GLU A 146 16.38 -1.76 -5.50
N GLN A 147 16.11 -2.86 -6.21
CA GLN A 147 16.94 -3.31 -7.33
C GLN A 147 16.92 -2.33 -8.51
N LEU A 148 15.76 -1.76 -8.84
CA LEU A 148 15.65 -0.75 -9.89
C LEU A 148 16.37 0.55 -9.52
N LEU A 149 16.37 0.97 -8.26
CA LEU A 149 17.10 2.13 -7.77
C LEU A 149 18.61 1.91 -7.87
N ASP A 150 19.10 0.77 -7.38
CA ASP A 150 20.52 0.42 -7.50
C ASP A 150 20.94 0.33 -8.95
N SER A 151 20.06 -0.20 -9.81
CA SER A 151 20.28 -0.14 -11.25
C SER A 151 20.30 1.32 -11.74
N SER A 152 19.34 2.17 -11.38
CA SER A 152 19.23 3.55 -11.87
C SER A 152 20.48 4.39 -11.57
N VAL A 153 21.12 4.18 -10.41
CA VAL A 153 22.42 4.79 -10.06
C VAL A 153 23.52 4.38 -11.05
N GLY A 154 23.52 3.13 -11.52
CA GLY A 154 24.41 2.68 -12.59
C GLY A 154 24.05 3.24 -13.97
N GLY A 155 22.77 3.55 -14.21
CA GLY A 155 22.27 4.10 -15.48
C GLY A 155 22.76 5.52 -15.78
N SER A 156 22.96 6.36 -14.76
CA SER A 156 23.48 7.73 -14.94
C SER A 156 24.96 7.75 -15.32
N GLY A 157 25.78 6.90 -14.69
CA GLY A 157 27.20 6.71 -15.08
C GLY A 157 27.33 6.16 -16.50
N LEU A 158 26.50 5.19 -16.84
CA LEU A 158 26.47 4.59 -18.17
C LEU A 158 25.99 5.55 -19.27
N SER A 159 24.96 6.36 -18.98
CA SER A 159 24.51 7.45 -19.85
C SER A 159 25.65 8.41 -20.15
N LEU A 160 26.46 8.73 -19.14
CA LEU A 160 27.65 9.55 -19.31
C LEU A 160 28.72 8.86 -20.16
N ASP A 161 29.01 7.59 -19.92
CA ASP A 161 30.02 6.85 -20.70
C ASP A 161 29.62 6.78 -22.19
N ILE A 162 28.34 6.53 -22.49
CA ILE A 162 27.81 6.58 -23.85
C ILE A 162 27.90 8.00 -24.42
N LYS A 163 27.64 9.02 -23.61
CA LYS A 163 27.77 10.42 -24.03
C LYS A 163 29.22 10.78 -24.37
N LYS A 164 30.18 10.30 -23.58
CA LYS A 164 31.62 10.45 -23.84
C LYS A 164 32.03 9.75 -25.13
N ALA A 165 31.52 8.54 -25.35
CA ALA A 165 31.75 7.81 -26.58
C ALA A 165 31.13 8.51 -27.81
N GLU A 166 29.96 9.14 -27.68
CA GLU A 166 29.35 9.96 -28.74
C GLU A 166 30.21 11.17 -29.12
N MET A 167 30.81 11.85 -28.15
CA MET A 167 31.73 12.96 -28.41
C MET A 167 32.96 12.47 -29.17
N ALA A 168 33.59 11.38 -28.70
CA ALA A 168 34.76 10.80 -29.36
C ALA A 168 34.46 10.33 -30.80
N MET A 169 33.28 9.78 -31.04
CA MET A 169 32.81 9.41 -32.38
C MET A 169 32.59 10.62 -33.28
N SER A 170 32.05 11.70 -32.74
CA SER A 170 31.82 12.94 -33.49
C SER A 170 33.14 13.56 -33.95
N ASP A 171 34.18 13.50 -33.13
CA ASP A 171 35.52 13.94 -33.51
C ASP A 171 36.11 13.02 -34.59
N LEU A 172 35.89 11.70 -34.48
CA LEU A 172 36.36 10.74 -35.47
C LEU A 172 35.71 10.97 -36.84
N VAL A 173 34.44 11.40 -36.89
CA VAL A 173 33.77 11.82 -38.14
C VAL A 173 34.55 12.94 -38.83
N VAL A 174 35.05 13.92 -38.08
CA VAL A 174 35.84 15.03 -38.65
C VAL A 174 37.13 14.50 -39.25
N LEU A 175 37.86 13.64 -38.53
CA LEU A 175 39.10 13.03 -39.03
C LEU A 175 38.88 12.20 -40.30
N VAL A 176 37.81 11.41 -40.35
CA VAL A 176 37.46 10.60 -41.53
C VAL A 176 37.13 11.47 -42.73
N LYS A 177 36.39 12.57 -42.56
CA LYS A 177 36.02 13.48 -43.67
C LYS A 177 37.22 14.10 -44.38
N PHE A 178 38.29 14.41 -43.65
CA PHE A 178 39.52 14.98 -44.20
C PHE A 178 40.61 13.94 -44.53
N SER A 179 40.29 12.64 -44.38
CA SER A 179 41.22 11.55 -44.65
C SER A 179 41.38 11.24 -46.15
N LYS A 180 42.38 10.40 -46.46
CA LYS A 180 42.63 9.84 -47.80
C LYS A 180 41.99 8.46 -48.00
N LEU A 181 41.01 8.07 -47.18
CA LEU A 181 40.30 6.80 -47.32
C LEU A 181 39.41 6.83 -48.59
N ALA A 182 39.36 5.71 -49.30
CA ALA A 182 38.49 5.50 -50.45
C ALA A 182 37.00 5.49 -50.03
N SER A 183 36.67 4.87 -48.89
CA SER A 183 35.30 4.84 -48.34
C SER A 183 34.98 5.98 -47.37
N LYS A 184 35.69 7.12 -47.41
CA LYS A 184 35.56 8.20 -46.40
C LYS A 184 34.12 8.73 -46.24
N ASP A 185 33.36 8.85 -47.33
CA ASP A 185 32.00 9.41 -47.29
C ASP A 185 31.03 8.42 -46.63
N VAL A 186 31.12 7.14 -47.01
CA VAL A 186 30.30 6.05 -46.46
C VAL A 186 30.64 5.79 -44.99
N LEU A 187 31.93 5.77 -44.64
CA LEU A 187 32.38 5.61 -43.26
C LEU A 187 31.99 6.82 -42.39
N GLY A 188 32.12 8.03 -42.93
CA GLY A 188 31.74 9.27 -42.24
C GLY A 188 30.23 9.32 -41.96
N GLU A 189 29.39 8.88 -42.89
CA GLU A 189 27.94 8.77 -42.69
C GLU A 189 27.58 7.71 -41.64
N ALA A 190 28.21 6.53 -41.70
CA ALA A 190 28.02 5.46 -40.71
C ALA A 190 28.39 5.91 -39.29
N LEU A 191 29.54 6.58 -39.13
CA LEU A 191 29.98 7.14 -37.85
C LEU A 191 29.07 8.27 -37.35
N THR A 192 28.57 9.12 -38.25
CA THR A 192 27.61 10.19 -37.90
C THR A 192 26.29 9.59 -37.39
N THR A 193 25.80 8.56 -38.06
CA THR A 193 24.57 7.84 -37.67
C THR A 193 24.76 7.16 -36.32
N PHE A 194 25.88 6.49 -36.11
CA PHE A 194 26.23 5.91 -34.81
C PHE A 194 26.27 6.97 -33.70
N ALA A 195 26.93 8.10 -33.92
CA ALA A 195 27.01 9.18 -32.92
C ALA A 195 25.61 9.74 -32.59
N HIS A 196 24.74 9.90 -33.59
CA HIS A 196 23.35 10.31 -33.38
C HIS A 196 22.57 9.29 -32.52
N ASP A 197 22.70 8.00 -32.81
CA ASP A 197 22.04 6.95 -32.03
C ASP A 197 22.62 6.83 -30.62
N ALA A 198 23.92 7.06 -30.45
CA ALA A 198 24.57 7.04 -29.14
C ALA A 198 24.06 8.20 -28.29
N ARG A 199 23.87 9.39 -28.89
CA ARG A 199 23.23 10.53 -28.24
C ARG A 199 21.79 10.22 -27.83
N ARG A 200 21.02 9.54 -28.68
CA ARG A 200 19.65 9.14 -28.40
C ARG A 200 19.59 8.16 -27.23
N THR A 201 20.46 7.15 -27.26
CA THR A 201 20.61 6.12 -26.22
C THR A 201 21.00 6.74 -24.88
N GLY A 202 22.06 7.57 -24.83
CA GLY A 202 22.45 8.25 -23.58
C GLY A 202 21.31 9.06 -22.97
N ARG A 203 20.56 9.82 -23.78
CA ARG A 203 19.37 10.55 -23.31
C ARG A 203 18.26 9.62 -22.83
N GLY A 204 18.05 8.51 -23.51
CA GLY A 204 17.03 7.53 -23.16
C GLY A 204 17.33 6.84 -21.83
N LEU A 205 18.58 6.42 -21.60
CA LEU A 205 19.05 5.90 -20.31
C LEU A 205 18.87 6.92 -19.17
N GLN A 206 19.25 8.19 -19.40
CA GLN A 206 19.04 9.24 -18.40
C GLN A 206 17.55 9.45 -18.10
N THR A 207 16.72 9.42 -19.15
CA THR A 207 15.27 9.55 -19.03
C THR A 207 14.69 8.37 -18.25
N LEU A 208 15.12 7.14 -18.55
CA LEU A 208 14.72 5.93 -17.85
C LEU A 208 15.04 6.04 -16.35
N GLY A 209 16.27 6.42 -15.99
CA GLY A 209 16.65 6.62 -14.59
C GLY A 209 15.78 7.67 -13.88
N SER A 210 15.56 8.84 -14.49
CA SER A 210 14.70 9.87 -13.91
C SER A 210 13.23 9.44 -13.76
N ARG A 211 12.73 8.63 -14.69
CA ARG A 211 11.35 8.10 -14.66
C ARG A 211 11.18 7.01 -13.62
N VAL A 212 12.19 6.17 -13.40
CA VAL A 212 12.21 5.19 -12.30
C VAL A 212 12.20 5.91 -10.96
N GLY A 213 13.06 6.92 -10.77
CA GLY A 213 13.06 7.73 -9.54
C GLY A 213 11.72 8.43 -9.29
N GLY A 214 11.14 9.07 -10.32
CA GLY A 214 9.83 9.73 -10.21
C GLY A 214 8.66 8.76 -10.02
N ALA A 215 8.75 7.52 -10.53
CA ALA A 215 7.75 6.50 -10.27
C ALA A 215 7.71 6.12 -8.78
N ILE A 216 8.86 5.99 -8.14
CA ILE A 216 8.95 5.68 -6.70
C ILE A 216 8.31 6.81 -5.86
N ASP A 217 8.53 8.06 -6.24
CA ASP A 217 7.90 9.20 -5.59
C ASP A 217 6.37 9.17 -5.71
N LEU A 218 5.88 8.86 -6.91
CA LEU A 218 4.45 8.75 -7.15
C LEU A 218 3.83 7.59 -6.38
N ILE A 219 4.56 6.47 -6.25
CA ILE A 219 4.15 5.30 -5.46
C ILE A 219 4.06 5.63 -3.98
N LEU A 220 5.10 6.28 -3.44
CA LEU A 220 5.13 6.73 -2.06
C LEU A 220 3.92 7.63 -1.79
N ALA A 221 3.69 8.63 -2.64
CA ALA A 221 2.58 9.57 -2.50
C ALA A 221 1.20 8.90 -2.61
N VAL A 222 1.01 8.00 -3.57
CA VAL A 222 -0.27 7.29 -3.78
C VAL A 222 -0.59 6.37 -2.61
N ASN A 223 0.42 5.65 -2.09
CA ASN A 223 0.23 4.78 -0.92
C ASN A 223 0.04 5.59 0.38
N GLU A 224 0.80 6.66 0.60
CA GLU A 224 0.60 7.57 1.75
C GLU A 224 -0.80 8.17 1.75
N TYR A 225 -1.29 8.59 0.58
CA TYR A 225 -2.64 9.11 0.41
C TYR A 225 -3.71 8.06 0.73
N ALA A 226 -3.53 6.83 0.26
CA ALA A 226 -4.44 5.73 0.59
C ALA A 226 -4.45 5.43 2.10
N MET A 227 -3.29 5.46 2.74
CA MET A 227 -3.16 5.28 4.19
C MET A 227 -3.80 6.43 4.98
N ALA A 228 -3.71 7.67 4.50
CA ALA A 228 -4.32 8.84 5.12
C ALA A 228 -5.86 8.84 5.06
N LYS A 229 -6.45 8.11 4.10
CA LYS A 229 -7.92 7.92 4.02
C LYS A 229 -8.46 6.99 5.11
N LEU A 230 -7.61 6.21 5.78
CA LEU A 230 -8.04 5.28 6.82
C LEU A 230 -8.24 6.02 8.14
N PRO A 231 -9.38 5.82 8.84
CA PRO A 231 -9.54 6.38 10.18
C PRO A 231 -8.49 5.77 11.12
N SER A 232 -7.82 6.61 11.91
CA SER A 232 -6.86 6.18 12.91
C SER A 232 -7.56 5.28 13.93
N PHE A 233 -7.20 3.99 13.95
CA PHE A 233 -7.65 3.07 14.99
C PHE A 233 -7.14 3.57 16.36
N PRO A 234 -8.01 3.84 17.34
CA PRO A 234 -7.54 4.04 18.69
C PRO A 234 -6.94 2.72 19.21
N PRO A 235 -5.82 2.75 19.96
CA PRO A 235 -5.29 1.56 20.60
C PRO A 235 -6.35 0.94 21.53
N PRO A 236 -6.40 -0.39 21.69
CA PRO A 236 -7.33 -1.05 22.60
C PRO A 236 -6.89 -0.83 24.05
N SER A 237 -7.03 0.40 24.56
CA SER A 237 -6.69 0.75 25.93
C SER A 237 -7.88 1.40 26.62
N SER A 238 -9.01 0.69 26.67
CA SER A 238 -10.01 0.79 27.76
C SER A 238 -11.14 -0.20 27.54
N PHE A 239 -11.27 -1.20 28.41
CA PHE A 239 -12.46 -2.06 28.52
C PHE A 239 -13.77 -1.26 28.64
N ILE A 240 -13.68 -0.03 29.16
CA ILE A 240 -14.81 0.89 29.34
C ILE A 240 -15.27 1.49 27.99
N ALA A 241 -14.36 1.72 27.04
CA ALA A 241 -14.70 2.26 25.71
C ALA A 241 -15.39 1.21 24.82
N GLN A 242 -15.02 -0.07 24.95
CA GLN A 242 -15.67 -1.17 24.23
C GLN A 242 -17.11 -1.44 24.71
N ALA A 243 -17.41 -1.15 25.98
CA ALA A 243 -18.75 -1.32 26.53
C ALA A 243 -19.72 -0.19 26.15
N LEU A 244 -19.22 0.99 25.77
CA LEU A 244 -20.02 2.19 25.53
C LEU A 244 -20.40 2.41 24.06
N VAL A 245 -19.79 1.70 23.10
CA VAL A 245 -20.13 1.80 21.67
C VAL A 245 -20.11 0.42 21.01
N PRO A 246 -21.23 -0.34 21.01
CA PRO A 246 -21.29 -1.66 20.39
C PRO A 246 -21.39 -1.63 18.85
N PHE A 247 -21.43 -0.44 18.24
CA PHE A 247 -21.69 -0.25 16.81
C PHE A 247 -20.51 0.44 16.09
N HIS A 248 -19.31 -0.14 16.12
CA HIS A 248 -18.33 0.15 15.08
C HIS A 248 -18.48 -0.91 13.97
N PRO A 249 -18.97 -0.56 12.78
CA PRO A 249 -19.03 -1.50 11.67
C PRO A 249 -17.60 -1.74 11.16
N ALA A 250 -16.94 -2.79 11.67
CA ALA A 250 -15.62 -3.22 11.18
C ALA A 250 -15.63 -3.47 9.65
N SER A 251 -16.78 -3.85 9.10
CA SER A 251 -16.99 -4.04 7.67
C SER A 251 -16.92 -2.75 6.84
N SER A 252 -17.13 -1.55 7.39
CA SER A 252 -17.05 -0.32 6.59
C SER A 252 -15.60 0.10 6.34
N LEU A 253 -14.72 -0.15 7.30
CA LEU A 253 -13.32 0.24 7.25
C LEU A 253 -12.53 -0.68 6.31
N GLU A 254 -12.81 -1.97 6.36
CA GLU A 254 -12.24 -2.95 5.44
C GLU A 254 -12.57 -2.62 3.97
N ASN A 255 -13.85 -2.34 3.68
CA ASN A 255 -14.27 -1.91 2.33
C ASN A 255 -13.61 -0.60 1.89
N LEU A 256 -13.43 0.36 2.82
CA LEU A 256 -12.72 1.61 2.54
C LEU A 256 -11.23 1.37 2.23
N PHE A 257 -10.59 0.46 2.97
CA PHE A 257 -9.20 0.07 2.74
C PHE A 257 -9.00 -0.59 1.37
N LEU A 258 -9.84 -1.56 1.04
CA LEU A 258 -9.77 -2.27 -0.23
C LEU A 258 -10.02 -1.36 -1.43
N THR A 259 -10.96 -0.43 -1.31
CA THR A 259 -11.25 0.55 -2.36
C THR A 259 -10.10 1.55 -2.52
N ALA A 260 -9.59 2.10 -1.43
CA ALA A 260 -8.46 3.03 -1.46
C ALA A 260 -7.19 2.38 -2.01
N PHE A 261 -6.86 1.16 -1.58
CA PHE A 261 -5.67 0.47 -2.04
C PHE A 261 -5.84 -0.12 -3.44
N GLY A 262 -7.04 -0.56 -3.81
CA GLY A 262 -7.35 -0.97 -5.19
C GLY A 262 -7.16 0.18 -6.19
N GLU A 263 -7.55 1.40 -5.81
CA GLU A 263 -7.29 2.62 -6.60
C GLU A 263 -5.78 2.90 -6.74
N SER A 264 -5.02 2.75 -5.64
CA SER A 264 -3.56 2.85 -5.64
C SER A 264 -2.89 1.83 -6.57
N MET A 265 -3.36 0.58 -6.54
CA MET A 265 -2.86 -0.49 -7.40
C MET A 265 -3.10 -0.24 -8.88
N ASN A 266 -4.29 0.25 -9.24
CA ASN A 266 -4.57 0.63 -10.64
C ASN A 266 -3.62 1.73 -11.13
N THR A 267 -3.36 2.71 -10.28
CA THR A 267 -2.45 3.81 -10.58
C THR A 267 -1.02 3.30 -10.75
N LEU A 268 -0.56 2.46 -9.82
CA LEU A 268 0.76 1.84 -9.86
C LEU A 268 0.96 0.96 -11.11
N SER A 269 -0.05 0.17 -11.48
CA SER A 269 -0.01 -0.68 -12.68
C SER A 269 0.22 0.15 -13.93
N THR A 270 -0.44 1.29 -14.03
CA THR A 270 -0.29 2.22 -15.16
C THR A 270 1.13 2.81 -15.21
N ILE A 271 1.73 3.10 -14.05
CA ILE A 271 3.10 3.61 -13.95
C ILE A 271 4.09 2.56 -14.43
N ILE A 272 3.96 1.31 -13.96
CA ILE A 272 4.86 0.22 -14.35
C ILE A 272 4.76 -0.08 -15.85
N GLN A 273 3.56 -0.15 -16.41
CA GLN A 273 3.38 -0.36 -17.86
C GLN A 273 4.08 0.72 -18.68
N ARG A 274 4.03 1.99 -18.25
CA ARG A 274 4.77 3.08 -18.91
C ARG A 274 6.28 2.92 -18.78
N LEU A 275 6.78 2.44 -17.64
CA LEU A 275 8.21 2.16 -17.46
C LEU A 275 8.68 0.99 -18.33
N ILE A 276 7.87 -0.06 -18.48
CA ILE A 276 8.16 -1.19 -19.37
C ILE A 276 8.33 -0.69 -20.80
N LEU A 277 7.36 0.08 -21.31
CA LEU A 277 7.44 0.64 -22.67
C LEU A 277 8.68 1.51 -22.87
N LEU A 278 9.03 2.33 -21.87
CA LEU A 278 10.23 3.16 -21.92
C LEU A 278 11.51 2.32 -21.98
N ALA A 279 11.59 1.26 -21.17
CA ALA A 279 12.72 0.33 -21.18
C ALA A 279 12.83 -0.44 -22.49
N GLU A 280 11.72 -0.85 -23.11
CA GLU A 280 11.71 -1.53 -24.42
C GLU A 280 12.19 -0.62 -25.56
N VAL A 281 11.77 0.65 -25.56
CA VAL A 281 12.28 1.65 -26.50
C VAL A 281 13.79 1.82 -26.35
N GLU A 282 14.28 1.82 -25.11
CA GLU A 282 15.70 1.98 -24.84
C GLU A 282 16.53 0.77 -25.21
N LEU A 283 16.01 -0.44 -24.96
CA LEU A 283 16.60 -1.69 -25.43
C LEU A 283 16.80 -1.65 -26.95
N SER A 284 15.77 -1.24 -27.70
CA SER A 284 15.86 -1.11 -29.16
C SER A 284 16.90 -0.08 -29.60
N ASN A 285 17.06 1.04 -28.88
CA ASN A 285 18.09 2.03 -29.18
C ASN A 285 19.50 1.45 -28.98
N ILE A 286 19.73 0.69 -27.90
CA ILE A 286 21.03 0.05 -27.61
C ILE A 286 21.35 -1.04 -28.64
N GLU A 287 20.37 -1.80 -29.10
CA GLU A 287 20.56 -2.80 -30.16
C GLU A 287 20.95 -2.16 -31.50
N LYS A 288 20.36 -1.01 -31.85
CA LYS A 288 20.76 -0.24 -33.05
C LYS A 288 22.22 0.18 -33.01
N LEU A 289 22.76 0.51 -31.83
CA LEU A 289 24.19 0.80 -31.69
C LEU A 289 25.06 -0.39 -32.08
N GLU A 290 24.68 -1.63 -31.73
CA GLU A 290 25.46 -2.81 -32.16
C GLU A 290 25.39 -3.03 -33.67
N VAL A 291 24.22 -2.81 -34.27
CA VAL A 291 24.06 -2.92 -35.73
C VAL A 291 24.97 -1.91 -36.43
N HIS A 292 24.95 -0.64 -36.02
CA HIS A 292 25.78 0.38 -36.64
C HIS A 292 27.28 0.21 -36.34
N LEU A 293 27.65 -0.26 -35.15
CA LEU A 293 29.04 -0.62 -34.86
C LEU A 293 29.53 -1.77 -35.75
N SER A 294 28.67 -2.74 -36.03
CA SER A 294 28.97 -3.85 -36.95
C SER A 294 29.16 -3.37 -38.39
N LEU A 295 28.30 -2.44 -38.84
CA LEU A 295 28.40 -1.82 -40.16
C LEU A 295 29.71 -1.03 -40.31
N ILE A 296 30.07 -0.23 -39.29
CA ILE A 296 31.37 0.49 -39.28
C ILE A 296 32.53 -0.49 -39.39
N HIS A 297 32.47 -1.59 -38.63
CA HIS A 297 33.49 -2.64 -38.68
C HIS A 297 33.63 -3.26 -40.07
N GLU A 298 32.52 -3.60 -40.73
CA GLU A 298 32.52 -4.16 -42.08
C GLU A 298 33.13 -3.20 -43.11
N ILE A 299 32.76 -1.92 -43.08
CA ILE A 299 33.31 -0.89 -43.97
C ILE A 299 34.83 -0.81 -43.81
N VAL A 300 35.30 -0.77 -42.56
CA VAL A 300 36.71 -0.55 -42.26
C VAL A 300 37.55 -1.78 -42.61
N CYS A 301 37.07 -2.99 -42.34
CA CYS A 301 37.76 -4.21 -42.76
C CYS A 301 37.86 -4.35 -44.28
N ARG A 302 36.90 -3.81 -45.04
CA ARG A 302 36.96 -3.77 -46.51
C ARG A 302 37.96 -2.75 -47.03
N GLU A 303 38.09 -1.62 -46.34
CA GLU A 303 39.02 -0.54 -46.67
C GLU A 303 40.48 -0.93 -46.37
N ASP A 304 40.71 -1.59 -45.24
CA ASP A 304 42.06 -2.01 -44.83
C ASP A 304 42.00 -3.31 -43.99
N SER A 305 42.44 -4.42 -44.59
CA SER A 305 42.48 -5.72 -43.93
C SER A 305 43.55 -5.83 -42.84
N SER A 306 44.42 -4.82 -42.69
CA SER A 306 45.44 -4.77 -41.63
C SER A 306 44.93 -4.16 -40.31
N ILE A 307 43.70 -3.64 -40.28
CA ILE A 307 43.02 -3.16 -39.07
C ILE A 307 42.42 -4.37 -38.33
N SER A 308 42.51 -4.35 -36.99
CA SER A 308 42.07 -5.45 -36.13
C SER A 308 40.64 -5.92 -36.45
N SER A 309 40.45 -7.25 -36.44
CA SER A 309 39.13 -7.86 -36.60
C SER A 309 38.23 -7.67 -35.36
N ALA A 310 38.75 -7.13 -34.26
CA ALA A 310 37.98 -6.90 -33.04
C ALA A 310 37.24 -5.56 -33.10
N LYS A 311 35.88 -5.59 -33.09
CA LYS A 311 35.03 -4.39 -33.12
C LYS A 311 35.36 -3.36 -32.02
N THR A 312 35.83 -3.83 -30.87
CA THR A 312 36.13 -2.98 -29.70
C THR A 312 37.38 -2.14 -29.88
N GLU A 313 38.36 -2.58 -30.67
CA GLU A 313 39.66 -1.89 -30.80
C GLU A 313 39.75 -1.05 -32.07
N LEU A 314 38.93 -1.39 -33.06
CA LEU A 314 38.91 -0.82 -34.41
C LEU A 314 38.85 0.72 -34.43
N LEU A 315 38.00 1.34 -33.62
CA LEU A 315 37.81 2.79 -33.63
C LEU A 315 39.02 3.54 -33.08
N GLY A 316 39.67 2.97 -32.05
CA GLY A 316 40.92 3.50 -31.54
C GLY A 316 42.06 3.36 -32.56
N GLU A 317 42.09 2.26 -33.32
CA GLU A 317 43.07 2.06 -34.39
C GLU A 317 42.88 3.06 -35.54
N ILE A 318 41.66 3.25 -36.03
CA ILE A 318 41.33 4.26 -37.05
C ILE A 318 41.76 5.64 -36.57
N TRP A 319 41.42 5.99 -35.32
CA TRP A 319 41.82 7.27 -34.73
C TRP A 319 43.34 7.46 -34.77
N THR A 320 44.11 6.47 -34.33
CA THR A 320 45.59 6.55 -34.33
C THR A 320 46.19 6.64 -35.73
N ARG A 321 45.56 6.01 -36.73
CA ARG A 321 46.02 6.05 -38.12
C ARG A 321 45.68 7.38 -38.81
N LEU A 322 44.50 7.94 -38.56
CA LEU A 322 44.04 9.18 -39.18
C LEU A 322 44.58 10.43 -38.49
N GLY A 323 44.74 10.40 -37.16
CA GLY A 323 45.28 11.50 -36.36
C GLY A 323 46.81 11.56 -36.35
N GLY A 324 47.46 11.37 -37.51
CA GLY A 324 48.88 11.03 -37.76
C GLY A 324 50.00 11.88 -37.14
N ASN A 325 49.86 12.38 -35.92
CA ASN A 325 50.88 13.09 -35.16
C ASN A 325 50.89 12.60 -33.69
N ARG A 326 51.86 11.74 -33.34
CA ARG A 326 52.05 11.20 -31.97
C ARG A 326 52.20 12.27 -30.88
N ARG A 327 52.53 13.52 -31.25
CA ARG A 327 52.62 14.65 -30.31
C ARG A 327 51.25 15.28 -29.99
N GLU A 328 50.31 15.31 -30.93
CA GLU A 328 48.92 15.73 -30.67
C GLU A 328 48.09 14.63 -29.99
N LEU A 329 48.39 13.36 -30.29
CA LEU A 329 47.72 12.21 -29.67
C LEU A 329 47.85 12.14 -28.14
N LYS A 330 48.94 12.68 -27.55
CA LYS A 330 49.12 12.76 -26.10
C LYS A 330 48.04 13.60 -25.38
N GLY A 331 47.33 14.48 -26.10
CA GLY A 331 46.19 15.23 -25.56
C GLY A 331 44.85 14.51 -25.68
N HIS A 332 44.80 13.40 -26.44
CA HIS A 332 43.57 12.68 -26.79
C HIS A 332 43.54 11.23 -26.32
N ASP A 333 44.45 10.83 -25.43
CA ASP A 333 44.49 9.47 -24.85
C ASP A 333 43.15 9.09 -24.20
N ALA A 334 42.45 10.06 -23.59
CA ALA A 334 41.11 9.86 -23.03
C ALA A 334 40.05 9.53 -24.11
N HIS A 335 40.08 10.18 -25.28
CA HIS A 335 39.16 9.88 -26.38
C HIS A 335 39.45 8.50 -26.98
N LEU A 336 40.72 8.11 -27.05
CA LEU A 336 41.14 6.79 -27.51
C LEU A 336 40.65 5.68 -26.57
N GLU A 337 40.76 5.89 -25.26
CA GLU A 337 40.21 4.97 -24.25
C GLU A 337 38.69 4.83 -24.38
N LEU A 338 37.97 5.94 -24.57
CA LEU A 338 36.52 5.94 -24.78
C LEU A 338 36.10 5.19 -26.04
N LEU A 339 36.81 5.39 -27.15
CA LEU A 339 36.54 4.68 -28.41
C LEU A 339 36.81 3.18 -28.29
N ARG A 340 37.84 2.77 -27.51
CA ARG A 340 38.10 1.35 -27.22
C ARG A 340 37.05 0.73 -26.30
N GLY A 341 36.54 1.52 -25.36
CA GLY A 341 35.56 1.10 -24.36
C GLY A 341 34.13 0.96 -24.89
N ILE A 342 33.82 1.46 -26.09
CA ILE A 342 32.43 1.63 -26.55
C ILE A 342 31.61 0.35 -26.60
N GLY A 343 32.22 -0.76 -27.03
CA GLY A 343 31.56 -2.07 -27.02
C GLY A 343 31.29 -2.57 -25.60
N GLY A 344 32.15 -2.20 -24.64
CA GLY A 344 31.96 -2.47 -23.22
C GLY A 344 30.80 -1.66 -22.63
N TYR A 345 30.81 -0.33 -22.83
CA TYR A 345 29.74 0.56 -22.37
C TYR A 345 28.38 0.11 -22.92
N ARG A 346 28.31 -0.21 -24.22
CA ARG A 346 27.07 -0.72 -24.83
C ARG A 346 26.58 -2.02 -24.19
N LYS A 347 27.48 -2.98 -23.95
CA LYS A 347 27.12 -4.27 -23.32
C LYS A 347 26.63 -4.08 -21.88
N GLN A 348 27.29 -3.20 -21.12
CA GLN A 348 26.86 -2.84 -19.78
C GLN A 348 25.49 -2.17 -19.79
N ALA A 349 25.22 -1.29 -20.78
CA ALA A 349 23.90 -0.70 -20.97
C ALA A 349 22.82 -1.70 -21.30
N LEU A 350 23.11 -2.61 -22.21
CA LEU A 350 22.17 -3.65 -22.60
C LEU A 350 21.83 -4.54 -21.40
N ALA A 351 22.83 -5.00 -20.65
CA ALA A 351 22.62 -5.83 -19.47
C ALA A 351 21.80 -5.09 -18.39
N HIS A 352 22.08 -3.81 -18.21
CA HIS A 352 21.37 -2.94 -17.28
C HIS A 352 19.89 -2.79 -17.63
N VAL A 353 19.58 -2.43 -18.88
CA VAL A 353 18.18 -2.23 -19.33
C VAL A 353 17.41 -3.55 -19.36
N ILE A 354 18.03 -4.66 -19.75
CA ILE A 354 17.39 -5.99 -19.71
C ILE A 354 17.05 -6.37 -18.27
N SER A 355 17.97 -6.17 -17.33
CA SER A 355 17.71 -6.43 -15.91
C SER A 355 16.53 -5.60 -15.40
N ALA A 356 16.52 -4.29 -15.66
CA ALA A 356 15.42 -3.41 -15.29
C ALA A 356 14.08 -3.85 -15.90
N LEU A 357 14.08 -4.25 -17.17
CA LEU A 357 12.88 -4.74 -17.87
C LEU A 357 12.34 -6.04 -17.24
N GLN A 358 13.21 -7.00 -16.91
CA GLN A 358 12.81 -8.24 -16.24
C GLN A 358 12.17 -7.95 -14.88
N ILE A 359 12.79 -7.06 -14.11
CA ILE A 359 12.31 -6.65 -12.80
C ILE A 359 10.93 -5.95 -12.92
N LEU A 360 10.76 -5.03 -13.87
CA LEU A 360 9.49 -4.35 -14.11
C LEU A 360 8.37 -5.29 -14.54
N ARG A 361 8.68 -6.30 -15.37
CA ARG A 361 7.71 -7.32 -15.81
C ARG A 361 7.30 -8.22 -14.65
N ALA A 362 8.25 -8.68 -13.85
CA ALA A 362 7.95 -9.46 -12.64
C ALA A 362 7.01 -8.70 -11.69
N LEU A 363 7.26 -7.40 -11.47
CA LEU A 363 6.37 -6.58 -10.65
C LEU A 363 4.98 -6.42 -11.30
N SER A 364 4.90 -6.27 -12.62
CA SER A 364 3.61 -6.22 -13.33
C SER A 364 2.81 -7.52 -13.15
N ASP A 365 3.48 -8.67 -13.20
CA ASP A 365 2.86 -9.98 -13.02
C ASP A 365 2.36 -10.17 -11.57
N ASP A 366 3.18 -9.78 -10.58
CA ASP A 366 2.82 -9.81 -9.16
C ASP A 366 1.58 -8.94 -8.85
N MET A 367 1.46 -7.80 -9.52
CA MET A 367 0.31 -6.91 -9.37
C MET A 367 -0.98 -7.48 -9.98
N GLU A 368 -0.88 -8.16 -11.12
CA GLU A 368 -2.03 -8.80 -11.76
C GLU A 368 -2.51 -10.02 -10.95
N ASP A 369 -1.59 -10.85 -10.47
CA ASP A 369 -1.89 -11.97 -9.56
C ASP A 369 -2.57 -11.48 -8.28
N MET A 370 -2.12 -10.35 -7.73
CA MET A 370 -2.78 -9.74 -6.58
C MET A 370 -4.20 -9.27 -6.94
N ARG A 371 -4.38 -8.62 -8.09
CA ARG A 371 -5.69 -8.15 -8.54
C ARG A 371 -6.67 -9.31 -8.68
N GLU A 372 -6.24 -10.42 -9.29
CA GLU A 372 -7.06 -11.63 -9.41
C GLU A 372 -7.49 -12.18 -8.05
N LYS A 373 -6.55 -12.23 -7.09
CA LYS A 373 -6.83 -12.67 -5.71
C LYS A 373 -7.76 -11.73 -4.95
N MET A 374 -7.65 -10.42 -5.15
CA MET A 374 -8.57 -9.43 -4.57
C MET A 374 -10.00 -9.58 -5.10
N MET A 375 -10.16 -9.96 -6.37
CA MET A 375 -11.47 -10.17 -6.99
C MET A 375 -12.11 -11.50 -6.58
N MET A 376 -11.33 -12.46 -6.07
CA MET A 376 -11.81 -13.76 -5.60
C MET A 376 -11.40 -14.04 -4.16
N PRO A 377 -11.96 -13.30 -3.17
CA PRO A 377 -11.64 -13.54 -1.77
C PRO A 377 -11.89 -15.01 -1.43
N HIS A 378 -13.11 -15.51 -1.57
CA HIS A 378 -13.63 -16.81 -1.12
C HIS A 378 -12.83 -18.10 -1.44
N LEU A 379 -11.76 -18.06 -2.24
CA LEU A 379 -10.99 -19.24 -2.69
C LEU A 379 -9.57 -19.35 -2.08
N VAL A 380 -9.02 -18.31 -1.47
CA VAL A 380 -7.61 -18.29 -0.99
C VAL A 380 -7.55 -18.33 0.55
N GLY A 381 -7.29 -19.52 1.10
CA GLY A 381 -7.45 -19.83 2.54
C GLY A 381 -6.45 -19.23 3.54
N SER A 382 -5.82 -18.08 3.29
CA SER A 382 -4.91 -17.42 4.26
C SER A 382 -5.53 -16.17 4.87
N GLN A 383 -5.93 -16.25 6.14
CA GLN A 383 -6.52 -15.13 6.90
C GLN A 383 -5.41 -14.25 7.50
N ILE A 384 -5.10 -13.13 6.86
CA ILE A 384 -4.18 -12.10 7.41
C ILE A 384 -5.05 -10.97 8.00
N PRO A 385 -4.94 -10.65 9.30
CA PRO A 385 -5.67 -9.55 9.92
C PRO A 385 -5.37 -8.20 9.25
N LEU A 386 -6.37 -7.31 9.17
CA LEU A 386 -6.25 -5.99 8.54
C LEU A 386 -5.13 -5.14 9.16
N GLU A 387 -4.93 -5.26 10.47
CA GLU A 387 -3.86 -4.56 11.20
C GLU A 387 -2.47 -4.97 10.69
N VAL A 388 -2.30 -6.26 10.37
CA VAL A 388 -1.06 -6.79 9.81
C VAL A 388 -0.85 -6.31 8.38
N GLN A 389 -1.93 -6.22 7.58
CA GLN A 389 -1.86 -5.69 6.22
C GLN A 389 -1.43 -4.20 6.22
N ILE A 390 -2.08 -3.38 7.03
CA ILE A 390 -1.78 -1.94 7.21
C ILE A 390 -0.34 -1.76 7.71
N SER A 391 0.06 -2.51 8.74
CA SER A 391 1.43 -2.44 9.28
C SER A 391 2.47 -2.85 8.24
N SER A 392 2.20 -3.87 7.43
CA SER A 392 3.12 -4.29 6.38
C SER A 392 3.28 -3.25 5.29
N ILE A 393 2.22 -2.52 4.93
CA ILE A 393 2.29 -1.40 3.98
C ILE A 393 3.13 -0.27 4.54
N GLN A 394 2.91 0.11 5.80
CA GLN A 394 3.70 1.16 6.45
C GLN A 394 5.19 0.82 6.49
N HIS A 395 5.55 -0.40 6.92
CA HIS A 395 6.94 -0.83 6.96
C HIS A 395 7.57 -0.93 5.56
N GLY A 396 6.82 -1.43 4.56
CA GLY A 396 7.30 -1.50 3.17
C GLY A 396 7.57 -0.12 2.57
N LEU A 397 6.71 0.86 2.90
CA LEU A 397 6.83 2.24 2.48
C LEU A 397 8.05 2.94 3.13
N GLU A 398 8.27 2.74 4.43
CA GLU A 398 9.42 3.30 5.14
C GLU A 398 10.73 2.74 4.58
N ARG A 399 10.80 1.42 4.34
CA ARG A 399 11.96 0.80 3.67
C ARG A 399 12.22 1.36 2.28
N LEU A 400 11.16 1.61 1.51
CA LEU A 400 11.28 2.19 0.17
C LEU A 400 11.82 3.62 0.23
N ARG A 401 11.36 4.40 1.23
CA ARG A 401 11.86 5.75 1.50
C ARG A 401 13.34 5.73 1.86
N ASP A 402 13.75 4.86 2.78
CA ASP A 402 15.15 4.73 3.19
C ASP A 402 16.05 4.34 2.01
N SER A 403 15.60 3.35 1.23
CA SER A 403 16.33 2.88 0.05
C SER A 403 16.48 3.96 -1.01
N LYS A 404 15.46 4.80 -1.21
CA LYS A 404 15.53 5.97 -2.08
C LYS A 404 16.59 6.96 -1.60
N VAL A 405 16.61 7.31 -0.31
CA VAL A 405 17.59 8.25 0.25
C VAL A 405 19.01 7.73 0.01
N LEU A 406 19.25 6.45 0.31
CA LEU A 406 20.54 5.80 0.08
C LEU A 406 20.94 5.82 -1.41
N ALA A 407 20.01 5.54 -2.32
CA ALA A 407 20.28 5.59 -3.76
C ALA A 407 20.63 7.01 -4.23
N GLN A 408 19.94 8.04 -3.74
CA GLN A 408 20.23 9.44 -4.05
C GLN A 408 21.61 9.88 -3.55
N GLU A 409 22.01 9.43 -2.35
CA GLU A 409 23.34 9.70 -1.82
C GLU A 409 24.44 9.04 -2.67
N ARG A 410 24.22 7.78 -3.09
CA ARG A 410 25.14 7.06 -3.99
C ARG A 410 25.25 7.75 -5.35
N GLU A 411 24.14 8.17 -5.93
CA GLU A 411 24.12 8.89 -7.21
C GLU A 411 24.90 10.21 -7.12
N ARG A 412 24.64 11.03 -6.09
CA ARG A 412 25.39 12.28 -5.85
C ARG A 412 26.89 12.01 -5.68
N GLY A 413 27.24 10.97 -4.91
CA GLY A 413 28.62 10.56 -4.71
C GLY A 413 29.30 10.09 -6.00
N ALA A 414 28.58 9.42 -6.91
CA ALA A 414 29.10 9.01 -8.21
C ALA A 414 29.34 10.22 -9.13
N ILE A 415 28.38 11.15 -9.20
CA ILE A 415 28.49 12.39 -9.99
C ILE A 415 29.68 13.22 -9.53
N GLN A 416 29.88 13.35 -8.21
CA GLN A 416 30.97 14.16 -7.65
C GLN A 416 32.35 13.58 -7.97
N ARG A 417 32.50 12.24 -7.95
CA ARG A 417 33.78 11.60 -8.32
C ARG A 417 34.13 11.85 -9.79
N ILE A 418 33.12 11.85 -10.66
CA ILE A 418 33.31 12.12 -12.09
C ILE A 418 33.74 13.58 -12.30
N ALA A 419 33.09 14.52 -11.62
CA ALA A 419 33.44 15.95 -11.72
C ALA A 419 34.87 16.27 -11.24
N VAL A 420 35.40 15.49 -10.29
CA VAL A 420 36.78 15.64 -9.77
C VAL A 420 37.82 15.03 -10.72
N VAL A 421 37.44 14.08 -11.57
CA VAL A 421 38.34 13.48 -12.58
C VAL A 421 38.44 14.34 -13.84
N GLU A 422 37.46 15.23 -14.08
CA GLU A 422 37.41 16.11 -15.25
C GLU A 422 37.97 17.52 -15.02
N GLY A 423 38.30 17.90 -13.78
CA GLY A 423 38.94 19.18 -13.42
C GLY A 423 40.38 18.98 -12.96
#